data_AF-A0A922WZ88-F1
#
_entry.id   AF-A0A922WZ88-F1
#
_cell.length_a   1.000
_cell.length_b   1.000
_cell.length_c   1.000
_cell.angle_alpha   90.00
_cell.angle_beta   90.00
_cell.angle_gamma   90.00
#
_symmetry.space_group_name_H-M   'P 1'
#
loop_
_entity.id
_entity.type
_entity.pdbx_description
1 polymer ?
#
loop_
_entity_poly.entity_id
_entity_poly.type
_entity_poly.pdbx_seq_one_letter_code
_entity_poly.pdbx_strand_id
1 'polypeptide(L)'
;MSRNPSPAPLPIAELRATLDQLTAQAAATPLSAPKRRALESEIRKVIDELAALLNSLDPIRQPTAVFDPSNPKVVGRFVSLALVAQQRHPLAEIPRFYGSGVYAIYYTGEYPAYVPIANTETPIYVGQASPTVNNARTPLEQGPKLCGRLSDHKKNIAKATTTLDLADFEFRSLVVQSGWETAAEDYLIHLFRPIWNSETKLLYGLGKHGDDADTRGNKRSPWDTLHPGRAWAAKSKEDAKSPDAIAAELTRHFAEHPVFPDLKHVLASFLDELRQV
;
A
#
# COMPACT_ATOMS: atom_id res chain seq x y z
N MET A 1 37.99 37.90 -22.57
CA MET A 1 38.62 38.07 -21.25
C MET A 1 38.01 37.05 -20.31
N SER A 2 38.78 36.01 -19.96
CA SER A 2 38.33 34.97 -19.03
C SER A 2 38.32 35.55 -17.61
N ARG A 3 37.15 35.69 -16.99
CA ARG A 3 37.07 36.06 -15.56
C ARG A 3 37.52 34.84 -14.76
N ASN A 4 38.66 34.93 -14.09
CA ASN A 4 39.04 33.94 -13.09
C ASN A 4 37.89 33.82 -12.06
N PRO A 5 37.46 32.60 -11.69
CA PRO A 5 36.45 32.44 -10.65
C PRO A 5 37.01 33.01 -9.34
N SER A 6 36.25 33.89 -8.69
CA SER A 6 36.60 34.35 -7.35
C SER A 6 36.66 33.15 -6.41
N PRO A 7 37.57 33.14 -5.42
CA PRO A 7 37.64 32.06 -4.45
C PRO A 7 36.27 31.89 -3.78
N ALA A 8 35.88 30.63 -3.57
CA ALA A 8 34.63 30.33 -2.89
C ALA A 8 34.61 31.05 -1.52
N PRO A 9 33.46 31.62 -1.09
CA PRO A 9 33.36 32.22 0.23
C PRO A 9 33.84 31.26 1.32
N LEU A 10 34.51 31.77 2.36
CA LEU A 10 35.03 30.96 3.47
C LEU A 10 34.04 29.89 3.99
N PRO A 11 32.73 30.20 4.18
CA PRO A 11 31.75 29.19 4.61
C PRO A 11 31.59 28.00 3.64
N ILE A 12 31.74 28.22 2.33
CA ILE A 12 31.66 27.16 1.32
C ILE A 12 32.91 26.28 1.36
N ALA A 13 34.08 26.87 1.61
CA ALA A 13 35.32 26.11 1.77
C ALA A 13 35.25 25.21 3.02
N GLU A 14 34.72 25.72 4.14
CA GLU A 14 34.50 24.95 5.37
C GLU A 14 33.49 23.81 5.16
N LEU A 15 32.36 24.09 4.51
CA LEU A 15 31.35 23.06 4.20
C LEU A 15 31.94 21.91 3.38
N ARG A 16 32.77 22.22 2.37
CA ARG A 16 33.47 21.21 1.55
C ARG A 16 34.42 20.37 2.40
N ALA A 17 35.23 21.01 3.26
CA ALA A 17 36.14 20.29 4.15
C ALA A 17 35.39 19.37 5.12
N THR A 18 34.24 19.78 5.66
CA THR A 18 33.39 18.94 6.50
C THR A 18 32.79 17.76 5.72
N LEU A 19 32.36 17.98 4.48
CA LEU A 19 31.85 16.91 3.62
C LEU A 19 32.93 15.86 3.30
N ASP A 20 34.16 16.30 3.05
CA ASP A 20 35.31 15.42 2.82
C ASP A 20 35.61 14.56 4.07
N GLN A 21 35.56 15.17 5.26
CA GLN A 21 35.69 14.44 6.53
C GLN A 21 34.59 13.40 6.72
N LEU A 22 33.33 13.77 6.45
CA LEU A 22 32.19 12.86 6.57
C LEU A 22 32.32 11.67 5.60
N THR A 23 32.77 11.94 4.37
CA THR A 23 33.02 10.93 3.34
C THR A 23 34.11 9.95 3.78
N ALA A 24 35.22 10.46 4.30
CA ALA A 24 36.32 9.64 4.83
C ALA A 24 35.88 8.77 6.01
N GLN A 25 35.08 9.33 6.94
CA GLN A 25 34.54 8.60 8.08
C GLN A 25 33.57 7.48 7.66
N ALA A 26 32.68 7.76 6.70
CA ALA A 26 31.74 6.77 6.17
C ALA A 26 32.43 5.62 5.43
N ALA A 27 33.56 5.90 4.76
CA ALA A 27 34.37 4.89 4.07
C ALA A 27 35.22 4.04 5.04
N ALA A 28 35.67 4.62 6.15
CA ALA A 28 36.57 3.96 7.09
C ALA A 28 35.87 2.94 8.02
N THR A 29 34.57 3.09 8.30
CA THR A 29 33.85 2.23 9.26
C THR A 29 32.53 1.72 8.68
N PRO A 30 32.34 0.39 8.55
CA PRO A 30 31.06 -0.17 8.14
C PRO A 30 29.96 0.14 9.17
N LEU A 31 28.94 0.90 8.74
CA LEU A 31 27.80 1.23 9.57
C LEU A 31 26.77 0.08 9.60
N SER A 32 26.32 -0.28 10.81
CA SER A 32 25.13 -1.10 11.01
C SER A 32 23.89 -0.48 10.35
N ALA A 33 22.91 -1.30 9.96
CA ALA A 33 21.70 -0.82 9.27
C ALA A 33 20.94 0.30 10.02
N PRO A 34 20.78 0.26 11.35
CA PRO A 34 20.14 1.36 12.09
C PRO A 34 20.94 2.67 12.02
N LYS A 35 22.27 2.60 12.24
CA LYS A 35 23.15 3.79 12.20
C LYS A 35 23.20 4.41 10.80
N ARG A 36 23.17 3.58 9.76
CA ARG A 36 23.11 4.03 8.36
C ARG A 36 21.83 4.80 8.07
N ARG A 37 20.67 4.28 8.50
CA ARG A 37 19.37 4.98 8.32
C ARG A 37 19.31 6.31 9.07
N ALA A 38 19.86 6.36 10.29
CA ALA A 38 19.94 7.60 11.06
C ALA A 38 20.82 8.64 10.35
N LEU A 39 22.02 8.26 9.89
CA LEU A 39 22.91 9.15 9.14
C LEU A 39 22.27 9.62 7.82
N GLU A 40 21.61 8.72 7.09
CA GLU A 40 20.89 9.07 5.86
C GLU A 40 19.79 10.11 6.13
N SER A 41 19.04 9.95 7.23
CA SER A 41 18.02 10.91 7.64
C SER A 41 18.59 12.29 7.93
N GLU A 42 19.73 12.38 8.62
CA GLU A 42 20.36 13.67 8.92
C GLU A 42 20.95 14.33 7.65
N ILE A 43 21.57 13.55 6.77
CA ILE A 43 22.07 14.06 5.48
C ILE A 43 20.92 14.64 4.64
N ARG A 44 19.76 13.98 4.61
CA ARG A 44 18.58 14.48 3.88
C ARG A 44 18.11 15.82 4.44
N LYS A 45 18.05 15.99 5.76
CA LYS A 45 17.71 17.29 6.39
C LYS A 45 18.66 18.40 5.97
N VAL A 46 19.98 18.14 5.97
CA VAL A 46 20.98 19.11 5.53
C VAL A 46 20.80 19.45 4.03
N ILE A 47 20.47 18.48 3.18
CA ILE A 47 20.13 18.73 1.77
C ILE A 47 18.92 19.67 1.67
N ASP A 48 17.87 19.43 2.46
CA ASP A 48 16.67 20.26 2.46
C ASP A 48 16.97 21.70 2.92
N GLU A 49 17.80 21.88 3.95
CA GLU A 49 18.26 23.19 4.42
C GLU A 49 19.09 23.92 3.35
N LEU A 50 20.02 23.22 2.68
CA LEU A 50 20.82 23.79 1.59
C LEU A 50 19.96 24.14 0.38
N ALA A 51 18.96 23.32 0.04
CA ALA A 51 18.00 23.61 -1.02
C ALA A 51 17.15 24.83 -0.69
N ALA A 52 16.70 24.97 0.56
CA ALA A 52 15.97 26.16 1.03
C ALA A 52 16.83 27.42 0.93
N LEU A 53 18.11 27.35 1.32
CA LEU A 53 19.06 28.45 1.14
C LEU A 53 19.22 28.81 -0.35
N LEU A 54 19.43 27.83 -1.23
CA LEU A 54 19.52 28.05 -2.67
C LEU A 54 18.26 28.75 -3.22
N ASN A 55 17.08 28.30 -2.82
CA ASN A 55 15.80 28.93 -3.20
C ASN A 55 15.67 30.37 -2.68
N SER A 56 16.22 30.67 -1.50
CA SER A 56 16.20 32.04 -0.95
C SER A 56 17.11 33.02 -1.71
N LEU A 57 18.15 32.51 -2.36
CA LEU A 57 19.12 33.28 -3.14
C LEU A 57 18.70 33.48 -4.59
N ASP A 58 17.72 32.70 -5.08
CA ASP A 58 17.17 32.85 -6.43
C ASP A 58 16.29 34.11 -6.50
N PRO A 59 16.65 35.13 -7.31
CA PRO A 59 15.81 36.32 -7.47
C PRO A 59 14.47 36.00 -8.13
N ILE A 60 14.35 34.84 -8.79
CA ILE A 60 13.13 34.30 -9.36
C ILE A 60 12.60 33.24 -8.39
N ARG A 61 11.44 33.50 -7.77
CA ARG A 61 10.87 32.56 -6.80
C ARG A 61 10.53 31.24 -7.49
N GLN A 62 11.07 30.15 -6.96
CA GLN A 62 10.60 28.81 -7.28
C GLN A 62 9.11 28.68 -6.88
N PRO A 63 8.30 27.92 -7.65
CA PRO A 63 6.92 27.69 -7.28
C PRO A 63 6.83 26.98 -5.92
N THR A 64 5.83 27.33 -5.11
CA THR A 64 5.62 26.73 -3.78
C THR A 64 5.18 25.27 -3.85
N ALA A 65 4.75 24.80 -5.02
CA ALA A 65 4.38 23.42 -5.29
C ALA A 65 4.71 23.07 -6.75
N VAL A 66 5.21 21.86 -6.99
CA VAL A 66 5.48 21.33 -8.34
C VAL A 66 4.68 20.05 -8.49
N PHE A 67 3.74 20.04 -9.43
CA PHE A 67 2.98 18.85 -9.75
C PHE A 67 3.62 18.11 -10.93
N ASP A 68 4.22 16.95 -10.64
CA ASP A 68 4.76 16.06 -11.67
C ASP A 68 3.74 14.95 -12.02
N PRO A 69 3.00 15.07 -13.14
CA PRO A 69 2.03 14.07 -13.56
C PRO A 69 2.67 12.72 -13.96
N SER A 70 3.99 12.69 -14.19
CA SER A 70 4.70 11.47 -14.55
C SER A 70 5.15 10.66 -13.33
N ASN A 71 5.07 11.23 -12.12
CA ASN A 71 5.43 10.56 -10.88
C ASN A 71 4.47 9.38 -10.61
N PRO A 72 4.97 8.13 -10.52
CA PRO A 72 4.10 6.98 -10.33
C PRO A 72 3.26 7.01 -9.05
N LYS A 73 3.74 7.67 -8.00
CA LYS A 73 2.96 7.85 -6.76
C LYS A 73 1.75 8.75 -7.00
N VAL A 74 1.91 9.81 -7.78
CA VAL A 74 0.83 10.74 -8.14
C VAL A 74 -0.21 10.01 -8.99
N VAL A 75 0.23 9.27 -10.00
CA VAL A 75 -0.69 8.49 -10.85
C VAL A 75 -1.42 7.43 -10.03
N GLY A 76 -0.71 6.68 -9.18
CA GLY A 76 -1.30 5.70 -8.26
C GLY A 76 -2.42 6.30 -7.42
N ARG A 77 -2.19 7.48 -6.83
CA ARG A 77 -3.20 8.25 -6.07
C ARG A 77 -4.47 8.52 -6.88
N PHE A 78 -4.35 9.04 -8.10
CA PHE A 78 -5.52 9.32 -8.94
C PHE A 78 -6.26 8.06 -9.38
N VAL A 79 -5.54 6.97 -9.67
CA VAL A 79 -6.15 5.67 -9.97
C VAL A 79 -6.95 5.16 -8.77
N SER A 80 -6.42 5.29 -7.56
CA SER A 80 -7.10 4.89 -6.34
C SER A 80 -8.35 5.74 -6.06
N LEU A 81 -8.29 7.06 -6.30
CA LEU A 81 -9.47 7.91 -6.25
C LEU A 81 -10.53 7.48 -7.27
N ALA A 82 -10.11 7.17 -8.50
CA ALA A 82 -11.00 6.68 -9.54
C ALA A 82 -11.63 5.33 -9.17
N LEU A 83 -10.88 4.43 -8.49
CA LEU A 83 -11.42 3.18 -7.97
C LEU A 83 -12.50 3.45 -6.92
N VAL A 84 -12.24 4.31 -5.93
CA VAL A 84 -13.20 4.63 -4.87
C VAL A 84 -14.46 5.29 -5.43
N ALA A 85 -14.37 6.02 -6.54
CA ALA A 85 -15.52 6.61 -7.22
C ALA A 85 -16.41 5.58 -7.94
N GLN A 86 -15.96 4.33 -8.13
CA GLN A 86 -16.79 3.29 -8.75
C GLN A 86 -17.92 2.84 -7.82
N GLN A 87 -19.02 2.35 -8.40
CA GLN A 87 -20.07 1.72 -7.62
C GLN A 87 -19.56 0.41 -7.00
N ARG A 88 -20.07 0.09 -5.81
CA ARG A 88 -19.86 -1.22 -5.20
C ARG A 88 -20.79 -2.25 -5.82
N HIS A 89 -20.28 -3.45 -6.00
CA HIS A 89 -21.04 -4.58 -6.50
C HIS A 89 -20.94 -5.76 -5.53
N PRO A 90 -21.98 -6.61 -5.40
CA PRO A 90 -21.91 -7.80 -4.57
C PRO A 90 -20.77 -8.73 -5.01
N LEU A 91 -19.95 -9.19 -4.07
CA LEU A 91 -18.86 -10.14 -4.35
C LEU A 91 -19.38 -11.51 -4.79
N ALA A 92 -20.63 -11.83 -4.47
CA ALA A 92 -21.31 -13.03 -4.95
C ALA A 92 -21.51 -13.03 -6.48
N GLU A 93 -21.57 -11.86 -7.13
CA GLU A 93 -22.02 -11.71 -8.52
C GLU A 93 -20.95 -11.07 -9.42
N ILE A 94 -19.74 -11.63 -9.42
CA ILE A 94 -18.64 -11.11 -10.24
C ILE A 94 -18.90 -11.44 -11.73
N PRO A 95 -19.11 -10.45 -12.61
CA PRO A 95 -19.23 -10.70 -14.03
C PRO A 95 -17.89 -11.12 -14.63
N ARG A 96 -17.91 -11.83 -15.76
CA ARG A 96 -16.69 -12.05 -16.55
C ARG A 96 -16.42 -10.83 -17.40
N PHE A 97 -15.22 -10.29 -17.31
CA PHE A 97 -14.77 -9.16 -18.12
C PHE A 97 -13.27 -9.24 -18.40
N TYR A 98 -12.84 -8.57 -19.44
CA TYR A 98 -11.43 -8.41 -19.79
C TYR A 98 -10.81 -7.24 -19.01
N GLY A 99 -9.55 -7.37 -18.62
CA GLY A 99 -8.77 -6.32 -18.00
C GLY A 99 -7.92 -6.77 -16.80
N SER A 100 -6.78 -6.09 -16.64
CA SER A 100 -5.93 -6.09 -15.45
C SER A 100 -6.10 -4.77 -14.69
N GLY A 101 -5.78 -4.76 -13.41
CA GLY A 101 -5.90 -3.54 -12.62
C GLY A 101 -5.97 -3.77 -11.13
N VAL A 102 -6.72 -2.89 -10.45
CA VAL A 102 -6.87 -2.87 -8.99
C VAL A 102 -8.30 -3.17 -8.57
N TYR A 103 -8.45 -3.71 -7.36
CA TYR A 103 -9.74 -3.97 -6.73
C TYR A 103 -9.66 -3.79 -5.22
N ALA A 104 -10.83 -3.54 -4.63
CA ALA A 104 -11.01 -3.42 -3.19
C ALA A 104 -12.25 -4.23 -2.78
N ILE A 105 -12.16 -4.97 -1.68
CA ILE A 105 -13.26 -5.74 -1.09
C ILE A 105 -13.71 -5.03 0.17
N TYR A 106 -15.02 -4.92 0.35
CA TYR A 106 -15.68 -4.24 1.46
C TYR A 106 -16.53 -5.23 2.24
N TYR A 107 -16.73 -4.96 3.53
CA TYR A 107 -17.54 -5.77 4.42
C TYR A 107 -18.80 -5.01 4.84
N THR A 108 -19.93 -5.68 4.90
CA THR A 108 -21.24 -5.10 5.24
C THR A 108 -21.98 -5.88 6.34
N GLY A 109 -21.42 -6.99 6.79
CA GLY A 109 -22.04 -7.87 7.79
C GLY A 109 -21.74 -7.53 9.25
N GLU A 110 -22.02 -8.50 10.12
CA GLU A 110 -22.05 -8.31 11.59
C GLU A 110 -20.98 -9.11 12.36
N TYR A 111 -20.01 -9.72 11.67
CA TYR A 111 -18.93 -10.47 12.34
C TYR A 111 -18.21 -9.56 13.35
N PRO A 112 -18.18 -9.91 14.66
CA PRO A 112 -17.81 -8.96 15.71
C PRO A 112 -16.48 -8.25 15.52
N ALA A 113 -15.48 -8.94 14.97
CA ALA A 113 -14.15 -8.36 14.74
C ALA A 113 -14.14 -7.31 13.61
N TYR A 114 -15.15 -7.29 12.73
CA TYR A 114 -15.24 -6.44 11.53
C TYR A 114 -16.31 -5.38 11.59
N VAL A 115 -17.12 -5.34 12.65
CA VAL A 115 -18.10 -4.28 12.91
C VAL A 115 -17.52 -2.86 12.70
N PRO A 116 -16.27 -2.54 13.12
CA PRO A 116 -15.72 -1.19 12.91
C PRO A 116 -15.61 -0.74 11.45
N ILE A 117 -15.46 -1.67 10.49
CA ILE A 117 -15.36 -1.37 9.05
C ILE A 117 -16.65 -1.64 8.28
N ALA A 118 -17.63 -2.29 8.91
CA ALA A 118 -18.87 -2.68 8.27
C ALA A 118 -19.63 -1.45 7.74
N ASN A 119 -20.06 -1.50 6.48
CA ASN A 119 -20.80 -0.41 5.83
C ASN A 119 -20.04 0.93 5.75
N THR A 120 -18.70 0.91 5.83
CA THR A 120 -17.84 2.08 5.66
C THR A 120 -17.15 2.08 4.30
N GLU A 121 -16.45 3.16 3.94
CA GLU A 121 -15.53 3.27 2.80
C GLU A 121 -14.15 2.63 3.01
N THR A 122 -13.95 1.94 4.13
CA THR A 122 -12.70 1.25 4.43
C THR A 122 -12.75 -0.19 3.90
N PRO A 123 -11.97 -0.55 2.87
CA PRO A 123 -11.91 -1.92 2.39
C PRO A 123 -11.26 -2.84 3.42
N ILE A 124 -11.78 -4.06 3.52
CA ILE A 124 -11.18 -5.12 4.33
C ILE A 124 -9.93 -5.70 3.65
N TYR A 125 -9.88 -5.65 2.32
CA TYR A 125 -8.78 -6.12 1.49
C TYR A 125 -8.66 -5.30 0.21
N VAL A 126 -7.43 -5.04 -0.20
CA VAL A 126 -7.09 -4.43 -1.49
C VAL A 126 -6.13 -5.35 -2.23
N GLY A 127 -6.29 -5.45 -3.54
CA GLY A 127 -5.36 -6.19 -4.36
C GLY A 127 -5.25 -5.66 -5.78
N GLN A 128 -4.29 -6.22 -6.51
CA GLN A 128 -4.18 -6.05 -7.95
C GLN A 128 -4.15 -7.38 -8.70
N ALA A 129 -4.40 -7.32 -10.00
CA ALA A 129 -4.20 -8.43 -10.91
C ALA A 129 -3.50 -7.93 -12.18
N SER A 130 -2.25 -8.33 -12.38
CA SER A 130 -1.42 -7.92 -13.52
C SER A 130 -1.72 -8.76 -14.78
N PRO A 131 -1.54 -8.20 -15.98
CA PRO A 131 -1.66 -8.96 -17.22
C PRO A 131 -0.54 -10.00 -17.33
N THR A 132 -0.74 -11.04 -18.14
CA THR A 132 0.35 -11.99 -18.45
C THR A 132 1.45 -11.30 -19.26
N VAL A 133 1.05 -10.35 -20.12
CA VAL A 133 1.93 -9.60 -21.00
C VAL A 133 2.09 -8.19 -20.43
N ASN A 134 3.29 -7.84 -19.98
CA ASN A 134 3.55 -6.59 -19.26
C ASN A 134 3.22 -5.31 -20.05
N ASN A 135 3.28 -5.36 -21.37
CA ASN A 135 3.00 -4.21 -22.24
C ASN A 135 1.62 -4.28 -22.92
N ALA A 136 0.69 -5.10 -22.42
CA ALA A 136 -0.68 -5.13 -22.89
C ALA A 136 -1.29 -3.72 -22.82
N ARG A 137 -1.88 -3.24 -23.92
CA ARG A 137 -2.43 -1.88 -24.05
C ARG A 137 -3.95 -1.86 -24.03
N THR A 138 -4.59 -2.99 -24.32
CA THR A 138 -6.05 -3.12 -24.32
C THR A 138 -6.52 -4.10 -23.25
N PRO A 139 -7.75 -3.95 -22.72
CA PRO A 139 -8.31 -4.94 -21.78
C PRO A 139 -8.30 -6.37 -22.33
N LEU A 140 -8.52 -6.53 -23.65
CA LEU A 140 -8.50 -7.83 -24.31
C LEU A 140 -7.12 -8.50 -24.21
N GLU A 141 -6.04 -7.76 -24.49
CA GLU A 141 -4.66 -8.23 -24.36
C GLU A 141 -4.28 -8.53 -22.90
N GLN A 142 -4.84 -7.77 -21.95
CA GLN A 142 -4.63 -8.01 -20.52
C GLN A 142 -5.27 -9.34 -20.07
N GLY A 143 -6.34 -9.76 -20.73
CA GLY A 143 -7.10 -10.97 -20.41
C GLY A 143 -8.01 -10.80 -19.17
N PRO A 144 -8.76 -11.84 -18.77
CA PRO A 144 -9.75 -11.75 -17.69
C PRO A 144 -9.12 -11.83 -16.28
N LYS A 145 -8.12 -10.98 -16.00
CA LYS A 145 -7.27 -11.08 -14.80
C LYS A 145 -7.99 -10.64 -13.54
N LEU A 146 -8.63 -9.46 -13.56
CA LEU A 146 -9.33 -8.93 -12.41
C LEU A 146 -10.50 -9.83 -11.98
N CYS A 147 -11.40 -10.19 -12.89
CA CYS A 147 -12.53 -11.05 -12.54
C CYS A 147 -12.07 -12.44 -12.06
N GLY A 148 -10.98 -12.98 -12.63
CA GLY A 148 -10.36 -14.22 -12.17
C GLY A 148 -9.86 -14.12 -10.73
N ARG A 149 -9.10 -13.06 -10.41
CA ARG A 149 -8.56 -12.85 -9.07
C ARG A 149 -9.64 -12.62 -8.02
N LEU A 150 -10.64 -11.80 -8.32
CA LEU A 150 -11.82 -11.61 -7.46
C LEU A 150 -12.57 -12.94 -7.24
N SER A 151 -12.71 -13.76 -8.29
CA SER A 151 -13.35 -15.08 -8.18
C SER A 151 -12.58 -16.03 -7.25
N ASP A 152 -11.26 -15.95 -7.22
CA ASP A 152 -10.45 -16.73 -6.28
C ASP A 152 -10.65 -16.27 -4.83
N HIS A 153 -10.72 -14.95 -4.59
CA HIS A 153 -11.06 -14.41 -3.27
C HIS A 153 -12.46 -14.81 -2.82
N LYS A 154 -13.47 -14.70 -3.71
CA LYS A 154 -14.84 -15.18 -3.48
C LYS A 154 -14.84 -16.63 -3.00
N LYS A 155 -14.12 -17.53 -3.71
CA LYS A 155 -14.04 -18.95 -3.35
C LYS A 155 -13.36 -19.18 -1.99
N ASN A 156 -12.38 -18.37 -1.62
CA ASN A 156 -11.71 -18.49 -0.32
C ASN A 156 -12.58 -18.00 0.84
N ILE A 157 -13.28 -16.87 0.66
CA ILE A 157 -14.23 -16.34 1.65
C ILE A 157 -15.39 -17.32 1.84
N ALA A 158 -15.94 -17.86 0.76
CA ALA A 158 -17.05 -18.83 0.80
C ALA A 158 -16.71 -20.16 1.52
N LYS A 159 -15.43 -20.45 1.79
CA LYS A 159 -15.03 -21.62 2.58
C LYS A 159 -15.15 -21.37 4.09
N ALA A 160 -15.13 -20.13 4.54
CA ALA A 160 -15.14 -19.74 5.96
C ALA A 160 -16.56 -19.68 6.56
N THR A 161 -17.38 -20.68 6.28
CA THR A 161 -18.85 -20.67 6.50
C THR A 161 -19.27 -20.52 7.96
N THR A 162 -18.38 -20.78 8.93
CA THR A 162 -18.68 -20.63 10.36
C THR A 162 -18.51 -19.20 10.87
N THR A 163 -17.90 -18.32 10.08
CA THR A 163 -17.53 -16.96 10.51
C THR A 163 -17.88 -15.88 9.52
N LEU A 164 -18.01 -16.19 8.23
CA LEU A 164 -18.29 -15.23 7.16
C LEU A 164 -19.43 -15.71 6.29
N ASP A 165 -20.35 -14.81 5.95
CA ASP A 165 -21.29 -14.97 4.85
C ASP A 165 -20.77 -14.22 3.62
N LEU A 166 -20.84 -14.84 2.44
CA LEU A 166 -20.43 -14.21 1.19
C LEU A 166 -21.35 -13.03 0.82
N ALA A 167 -22.61 -13.03 1.26
CA ALA A 167 -23.56 -11.94 1.03
C ALA A 167 -23.13 -10.63 1.71
N ASP A 168 -22.29 -10.72 2.74
CA ASP A 168 -21.77 -9.57 3.50
C ASP A 168 -20.55 -8.90 2.85
N PHE A 169 -20.27 -9.21 1.57
CA PHE A 169 -19.11 -8.69 0.87
C PHE A 169 -19.49 -8.02 -0.43
N GLU A 170 -18.91 -6.84 -0.62
CA GLU A 170 -18.97 -6.08 -1.86
C GLU A 170 -17.56 -5.86 -2.40
N PHE A 171 -17.46 -5.44 -3.65
CA PHE A 171 -16.18 -5.06 -4.25
C PHE A 171 -16.32 -3.85 -5.17
N ARG A 172 -15.19 -3.17 -5.36
CA ARG A 172 -14.93 -2.28 -6.49
C ARG A 172 -13.79 -2.86 -7.31
N SER A 173 -13.79 -2.65 -8.61
CA SER A 173 -12.68 -2.99 -9.48
C SER A 173 -12.51 -1.94 -10.57
N LEU A 174 -11.27 -1.65 -10.93
CA LEU A 174 -10.96 -0.71 -12.00
C LEU A 174 -9.89 -1.31 -12.90
N VAL A 175 -10.21 -1.46 -14.18
CA VAL A 175 -9.25 -1.81 -15.22
C VAL A 175 -8.36 -0.59 -15.47
N VAL A 176 -7.05 -0.78 -15.43
CA VAL A 176 -6.08 0.31 -15.65
C VAL A 176 -5.06 -0.12 -16.69
N GLN A 177 -4.34 0.84 -17.26
CA GLN A 177 -3.26 0.53 -18.17
C GLN A 177 -2.13 -0.21 -17.44
N SER A 178 -1.54 -1.18 -18.14
CA SER A 178 -0.48 -2.02 -17.60
C SER A 178 0.71 -1.21 -17.08
N GLY A 179 1.14 -1.51 -15.86
CA GLY A 179 2.24 -0.82 -15.16
C GLY A 179 1.78 0.14 -14.05
N TRP A 180 0.49 0.47 -13.97
CA TRP A 180 -0.06 1.37 -12.95
C TRP A 180 -0.72 0.65 -11.77
N GLU A 181 -0.92 -0.66 -11.87
CA GLU A 181 -1.66 -1.45 -10.89
C GLU A 181 -0.96 -1.46 -9.52
N THR A 182 0.36 -1.65 -9.53
CA THR A 182 1.17 -1.72 -8.31
C THR A 182 1.17 -0.41 -7.55
N ALA A 183 1.38 0.72 -8.24
CA ALA A 183 1.40 2.03 -7.59
C ALA A 183 0.03 2.38 -6.96
N ALA A 184 -1.06 1.98 -7.61
CA ALA A 184 -2.41 2.18 -7.09
C ALA A 184 -2.73 1.25 -5.90
N GLU A 185 -2.33 -0.02 -5.96
CA GLU A 185 -2.45 -0.97 -4.85
C GLU A 185 -1.67 -0.48 -3.63
N ASP A 186 -0.39 -0.12 -3.82
CA ASP A 186 0.48 0.39 -2.75
C ASP A 186 -0.14 1.61 -2.07
N TYR A 187 -0.69 2.54 -2.86
CA TYR A 187 -1.35 3.73 -2.32
C TYR A 187 -2.64 3.39 -1.55
N LEU A 188 -3.50 2.54 -2.10
CA LEU A 188 -4.73 2.10 -1.42
C LEU A 188 -4.41 1.39 -0.09
N ILE A 189 -3.40 0.54 -0.06
CA ILE A 189 -2.95 -0.13 1.16
C ILE A 189 -2.40 0.89 2.16
N HIS A 190 -1.63 1.88 1.69
CA HIS A 190 -1.11 2.95 2.53
C HIS A 190 -2.24 3.79 3.17
N LEU A 191 -3.23 4.17 2.37
CA LEU A 191 -4.35 5.03 2.77
C LEU A 191 -5.29 4.30 3.73
N PHE A 192 -5.77 3.12 3.35
CA PHE A 192 -6.84 2.42 4.06
C PHE A 192 -6.36 1.46 5.13
N ARG A 193 -5.09 1.03 5.09
CA ARG A 193 -4.53 0.01 5.98
C ARG A 193 -5.45 -1.22 6.15
N PRO A 194 -5.90 -1.85 5.05
CA PRO A 194 -6.84 -2.97 5.08
C PRO A 194 -6.34 -4.16 5.93
N ILE A 195 -7.20 -4.64 6.82
CA ILE A 195 -6.81 -5.63 7.84
C ILE A 195 -6.39 -6.98 7.27
N TRP A 196 -6.87 -7.38 6.08
CA TRP A 196 -6.52 -8.66 5.43
C TRP A 196 -5.26 -8.61 4.57
N ASN A 197 -4.71 -7.42 4.32
CA ASN A 197 -3.49 -7.26 3.54
C ASN A 197 -2.25 -7.70 4.32
N SER A 198 -1.23 -8.17 3.60
CA SER A 198 -0.03 -8.71 4.24
C SER A 198 0.82 -7.61 4.88
N GLU A 199 0.71 -6.42 4.33
CA GLU A 199 1.44 -5.20 4.66
C GLU A 199 1.06 -4.66 6.04
N THR A 200 -0.19 -4.87 6.48
CA THR A 200 -0.65 -4.52 7.84
C THR A 200 -0.21 -5.53 8.89
N LYS A 201 0.17 -6.74 8.46
CA LYS A 201 0.59 -7.86 9.31
C LYS A 201 -0.45 -8.28 10.36
N LEU A 202 -1.73 -7.92 10.18
CA LEU A 202 -2.82 -8.25 11.11
C LEU A 202 -3.41 -9.61 10.76
N LEU A 203 -4.21 -9.67 9.68
CA LEU A 203 -4.94 -10.85 9.21
C LEU A 203 -4.48 -11.28 7.82
N TYR A 204 -3.17 -11.45 7.65
CA TYR A 204 -2.62 -11.93 6.39
C TYR A 204 -2.99 -13.40 6.13
N GLY A 205 -3.13 -13.77 4.85
CA GLY A 205 -3.29 -15.17 4.44
C GLY A 205 -4.41 -15.43 3.43
N LEU A 206 -5.35 -14.50 3.22
CA LEU A 206 -6.42 -14.65 2.23
C LEU A 206 -5.88 -14.97 0.82
N GLY A 207 -4.85 -14.22 0.38
CA GLY A 207 -4.26 -14.35 -0.95
C GLY A 207 -3.34 -15.57 -1.17
N LYS A 208 -3.15 -16.43 -0.14
CA LYS A 208 -2.38 -17.66 -0.29
C LYS A 208 -3.15 -18.69 -1.10
N HIS A 209 -2.46 -19.27 -2.09
CA HIS A 209 -2.91 -20.47 -2.78
C HIS A 209 -2.31 -21.68 -2.07
N GLY A 210 -3.04 -22.80 -2.04
CA GLY A 210 -2.67 -23.97 -1.27
C GLY A 210 -1.38 -24.59 -1.79
N ASP A 211 -0.25 -24.25 -1.16
CA ASP A 211 0.97 -25.05 -1.23
C ASP A 211 0.78 -26.28 -0.34
N ASP A 212 1.33 -27.43 -0.74
CA ASP A 212 1.22 -28.66 0.04
C ASP A 212 1.79 -28.45 1.46
N ALA A 213 1.05 -28.91 2.47
CA ALA A 213 1.41 -28.76 3.88
C ALA A 213 2.76 -29.42 4.24
N ASP A 214 3.22 -30.36 3.40
CA ASP A 214 4.51 -31.04 3.55
C ASP A 214 5.70 -30.22 3.02
N THR A 215 5.47 -29.20 2.19
CA THR A 215 6.60 -28.50 1.58
C THR A 215 7.27 -27.51 2.53
N ARG A 216 6.59 -27.04 3.58
CA ARG A 216 7.16 -26.19 4.64
C ARG A 216 6.30 -26.31 5.90
N GLY A 217 6.92 -26.48 7.08
CA GLY A 217 6.28 -26.42 8.40
C GLY A 217 5.70 -25.04 8.75
N ASN A 218 4.91 -24.48 7.85
CA ASN A 218 4.33 -23.15 7.94
C ASN A 218 3.17 -23.16 8.93
N LYS A 219 3.22 -22.24 9.87
CA LYS A 219 2.11 -21.95 10.78
C LYS A 219 0.86 -21.53 9.98
N ARG A 220 -0.33 -21.88 10.49
CA ARG A 220 -1.62 -21.43 9.98
C ARG A 220 -1.65 -19.90 9.99
N SER A 221 -2.11 -19.29 8.90
CA SER A 221 -2.13 -17.84 8.79
C SER A 221 -3.15 -17.23 9.76
N PRO A 222 -2.97 -15.98 10.25
CA PRO A 222 -3.95 -15.36 11.14
C PRO A 222 -5.36 -15.28 10.52
N TRP A 223 -5.46 -15.10 9.21
CA TRP A 223 -6.74 -15.18 8.50
C TRP A 223 -7.38 -16.57 8.65
N ASP A 224 -6.62 -17.65 8.42
CA ASP A 224 -7.11 -19.03 8.57
C ASP A 224 -7.39 -19.43 10.02
N THR A 225 -6.68 -18.83 10.99
CA THR A 225 -6.95 -19.04 12.41
C THR A 225 -8.30 -18.44 12.80
N LEU A 226 -8.61 -17.25 12.29
CA LEU A 226 -9.90 -16.59 12.55
C LEU A 226 -11.05 -17.15 11.70
N HIS A 227 -10.74 -17.61 10.49
CA HIS A 227 -11.70 -18.07 9.48
C HIS A 227 -11.40 -19.50 9.02
N PRO A 228 -11.70 -20.51 9.85
CA PRO A 228 -11.47 -21.90 9.47
C PRO A 228 -12.39 -22.32 8.31
N GLY A 229 -11.91 -23.24 7.47
CA GLY A 229 -12.70 -23.80 6.37
C GLY A 229 -11.89 -24.19 5.13
N ARG A 230 -10.68 -23.64 4.96
CA ARG A 230 -9.76 -24.06 3.90
C ARG A 230 -9.08 -25.38 4.29
N ALA A 231 -9.39 -26.46 3.59
CA ALA A 231 -8.90 -27.81 3.91
C ALA A 231 -7.37 -27.92 4.03
N TRP A 232 -6.60 -27.18 3.22
CA TRP A 232 -5.14 -27.16 3.32
C TRP A 232 -4.63 -26.46 4.58
N ALA A 233 -5.31 -25.43 5.07
CA ALA A 233 -4.93 -24.71 6.29
C ALA A 233 -5.26 -25.50 7.57
N ALA A 234 -6.24 -26.41 7.49
CA ALA A 234 -6.55 -27.34 8.58
C ALA A 234 -5.41 -28.34 8.85
N LYS A 235 -4.54 -28.58 7.87
CA LYS A 235 -3.36 -29.47 8.02
C LYS A 235 -2.25 -28.86 8.88
N SER A 236 -2.20 -27.52 9.00
CA SER A 236 -1.24 -26.84 9.87
C SER A 236 -1.52 -27.12 11.34
N LYS A 237 -0.49 -27.53 12.08
CA LYS A 237 -0.58 -27.92 13.50
C LYS A 237 -0.46 -26.75 14.48
N GLU A 238 0.08 -25.62 14.04
CA GLU A 238 0.35 -24.45 14.89
C GLU A 238 -0.20 -23.19 14.21
N ASP A 239 -0.82 -22.30 14.99
CA ASP A 239 -1.30 -20.99 14.53
C ASP A 239 -0.17 -19.94 14.60
N ALA A 240 -0.11 -19.04 13.62
CA ALA A 240 0.86 -17.95 13.64
C ALA A 240 0.55 -16.92 14.73
N LYS A 241 -0.74 -16.75 15.07
CA LYS A 241 -1.26 -15.88 16.12
C LYS A 241 -2.48 -16.55 16.76
N SER A 242 -2.68 -16.39 18.06
CA SER A 242 -3.92 -16.82 18.72
C SER A 242 -5.08 -15.86 18.39
N PRO A 243 -6.34 -16.31 18.52
CA PRO A 243 -7.51 -15.44 18.38
C PRO A 243 -7.47 -14.20 19.30
N ASP A 244 -7.03 -14.35 20.55
CA ASP A 244 -6.92 -13.23 21.49
C ASP A 244 -5.87 -12.20 21.06
N ALA A 245 -4.72 -12.66 20.53
CA ALA A 245 -3.70 -11.77 20.01
C ALA A 245 -4.21 -10.98 18.80
N ILE A 246 -4.94 -11.66 17.90
CA ILE A 246 -5.58 -11.03 16.74
C ILE A 246 -6.59 -9.96 17.21
N ALA A 247 -7.45 -10.27 18.18
CA ALA A 247 -8.45 -9.33 18.68
C ALA A 247 -7.81 -8.08 19.30
N ALA A 248 -6.74 -8.24 20.09
CA ALA A 248 -6.00 -7.13 20.66
C ALA A 248 -5.33 -6.25 19.59
N GLU A 249 -4.75 -6.87 18.56
CA GLU A 249 -4.14 -6.15 17.44
C GLU A 249 -5.17 -5.39 16.60
N LEU A 250 -6.34 -5.97 16.32
CA LEU A 250 -7.42 -5.30 15.61
C LEU A 250 -7.95 -4.10 16.41
N THR A 251 -8.11 -4.25 17.72
CA THR A 251 -8.55 -3.17 18.61
C THR A 251 -7.57 -1.99 18.55
N ARG A 252 -6.26 -2.27 18.65
CA ARG A 252 -5.23 -1.24 18.52
C ARG A 252 -5.23 -0.62 17.12
N HIS A 253 -5.37 -1.43 16.08
CA HIS A 253 -5.37 -0.96 14.70
C HIS A 253 -6.51 0.05 14.44
N PHE A 254 -7.74 -0.25 14.86
CA PHE A 254 -8.87 0.67 14.66
C PHE A 254 -8.78 1.94 15.53
N ALA A 255 -8.03 1.91 16.63
CA ALA A 255 -7.75 3.09 17.43
C ALA A 255 -6.68 4.00 16.78
N GLU A 256 -5.64 3.41 16.18
CA GLU A 256 -4.54 4.13 15.53
C GLU A 256 -4.88 4.61 14.10
N HIS A 257 -5.75 3.88 13.40
CA HIS A 257 -6.15 4.12 12.03
C HIS A 257 -7.67 4.17 11.92
N PRO A 258 -8.27 5.36 12.12
CA PRO A 258 -9.71 5.53 11.99
C PRO A 258 -10.20 5.14 10.60
N VAL A 259 -11.35 4.48 10.56
CA VAL A 259 -12.03 4.10 9.32
C VAL A 259 -12.56 5.33 8.59
N PHE A 260 -12.68 5.24 7.28
CA PHE A 260 -13.39 6.21 6.45
C PHE A 260 -14.87 5.86 6.40
N PRO A 261 -15.76 6.58 7.11
CA PRO A 261 -17.18 6.20 7.18
C PRO A 261 -17.90 6.42 5.85
N ASP A 262 -17.48 7.41 5.06
CA ASP A 262 -18.11 7.78 3.79
C ASP A 262 -17.10 8.36 2.79
N LEU A 263 -17.57 8.59 1.56
CA LEU A 263 -16.74 9.08 0.46
C LEU A 263 -16.16 10.48 0.73
N LYS A 264 -16.87 11.32 1.50
CA LYS A 264 -16.42 12.67 1.82
C LYS A 264 -15.15 12.62 2.68
N HIS A 265 -15.06 11.68 3.61
CA HIS A 265 -13.86 11.49 4.43
C HIS A 265 -12.67 11.00 3.60
N VAL A 266 -12.90 10.09 2.65
CA VAL A 266 -11.84 9.65 1.72
C VAL A 266 -11.33 10.83 0.88
N LEU A 267 -12.25 11.61 0.30
CA LEU A 267 -11.91 12.78 -0.50
C LEU A 267 -11.16 13.84 0.30
N ALA A 268 -11.56 14.10 1.54
CA ALA A 268 -10.87 15.04 2.42
C ALA A 268 -9.41 14.60 2.67
N SER A 269 -9.19 13.34 3.04
CA SER A 269 -7.86 12.78 3.24
C SER A 269 -6.99 12.87 1.98
N PHE A 270 -7.57 12.57 0.82
CA PHE A 270 -6.88 12.69 -0.47
C PHE A 270 -6.45 14.13 -0.76
N LEU A 271 -7.34 15.11 -0.56
CA LEU A 271 -7.03 16.52 -0.77
C LEU A 271 -5.96 17.03 0.20
N ASP A 272 -5.98 16.59 1.46
CA ASP A 272 -4.97 16.96 2.44
C ASP A 272 -3.59 16.41 2.08
N GLU A 273 -3.51 15.17 1.58
CA GLU A 273 -2.24 14.63 1.08
C GLU A 273 -1.74 15.32 -0.19
N LEU A 274 -2.62 15.77 -1.08
CA LEU A 274 -2.22 16.53 -2.27
C LEU A 274 -1.68 17.92 -1.94
N ARG A 275 -2.16 18.55 -0.86
CA ARG A 275 -1.61 19.85 -0.39
C ARG A 275 -0.21 19.73 0.19
N GLN A 276 0.21 18.52 0.58
CA GLN A 276 1.53 18.23 1.14
C GLN A 276 2.58 17.87 0.08
N VAL A 277 2.20 17.83 -1.21
CA VAL A 277 3.09 17.57 -2.36
C VAL A 277 3.55 18.87 -3.01
#